data_AF-A0A1V9ZL00-F1
#
_entry.id   AF-A0A1V9ZL00-F1
#
_cell.length_a   1.000
_cell.length_b   1.000
_cell.length_c   1.000
_cell.angle_alpha   90.00
_cell.angle_beta   90.00
_cell.angle_gamma   90.00
#
_symmetry.space_group_name_H-M   'P 1'
#
loop_
_entity.id
_entity.type
_entity.pdbx_description
1 polymer ?
#
loop_
_entity_poly.entity_id
_entity_poly.type
_entity_poly.pdbx_seq_one_letter_code
_entity_poly.pdbx_strand_id
1 'polypeptide(L)'
;MLHRQALRAFSTARGASPRVFPQFSSYGSDALFQVAPLAAVYTHTGKYLKLKRGGSLMLSWCKSTQQGYNYQDKLLFSVSPREIGAILNALDTKQKCTLVHSPSMNDPQANDGLKKSFVVEYQPEHHKTIFSYSSDQVRTAVALDAGETRVLKELLQYSLPYLYGFHSILEAEPTIEYEGGAAPSNTPRAPSRGPAAGGEWPF
;
A
#
# COMPACT_ATOMS: atom_id res chain seq x y z
N MET A 1 -22.24 28.92 -7.22
CA MET A 1 -21.01 28.10 -7.04
C MET A 1 -21.40 26.64 -7.02
N LEU A 2 -21.08 25.88 -8.08
CA LEU A 2 -21.41 24.46 -8.19
C LEU A 2 -20.34 23.63 -7.45
N HIS A 3 -20.76 22.99 -6.36
CA HIS A 3 -19.97 22.01 -5.61
C HIS A 3 -19.84 20.73 -6.46
N ARG A 4 -18.68 20.50 -7.07
CA ARG A 4 -18.35 19.18 -7.66
C ARG A 4 -18.08 18.20 -6.53
N GLN A 5 -19.10 17.45 -6.10
CA GLN A 5 -18.91 16.24 -5.32
C GLN A 5 -18.10 15.24 -6.16
N ALA A 6 -16.91 14.88 -5.68
CA ALA A 6 -16.16 13.76 -6.21
C ALA A 6 -16.92 12.46 -5.88
N LEU A 7 -17.74 11.99 -6.81
CA LEU A 7 -18.27 10.63 -6.79
C LEU A 7 -17.06 9.67 -6.81
N ARG A 8 -16.72 9.09 -5.64
CA ARG A 8 -15.96 7.85 -5.62
C ARG A 8 -16.84 6.81 -6.28
N ALA A 9 -16.46 6.39 -7.49
CA ALA A 9 -17.15 5.30 -8.17
C ALA A 9 -16.99 4.02 -7.34
N PHE A 10 -18.06 3.59 -6.69
CA PHE A 10 -18.15 2.31 -6.01
C PHE A 10 -18.63 1.27 -7.02
N SER A 11 -17.74 0.38 -7.47
CA SER A 11 -18.15 -0.80 -8.23
C SER A 11 -18.80 -1.79 -7.27
N THR A 12 -20.12 -1.89 -7.31
CA THR A 12 -20.88 -3.05 -6.82
C THR A 12 -21.24 -3.92 -8.03
N ALA A 13 -20.22 -4.43 -8.73
CA ALA A 13 -20.46 -5.41 -9.78
C ALA A 13 -20.98 -6.71 -9.15
N ARG A 14 -22.12 -7.23 -9.64
CA ARG A 14 -22.59 -8.59 -9.31
C ARG A 14 -21.46 -9.57 -9.68
N GLY A 15 -20.94 -10.30 -8.69
CA GLY A 15 -19.74 -11.14 -8.83
C GLY A 15 -18.47 -10.58 -8.17
N ALA A 16 -18.54 -9.42 -7.49
CA ALA A 16 -17.43 -8.93 -6.68
C ALA A 16 -17.11 -9.90 -5.54
N SER A 17 -15.85 -10.32 -5.47
CA SER A 17 -15.33 -11.04 -4.30
C SER A 17 -15.58 -10.22 -3.03
N PRO A 18 -15.82 -10.89 -1.88
CA PRO A 18 -16.07 -10.18 -0.63
C PRO A 18 -14.89 -9.27 -0.30
N ARG A 19 -15.19 -8.08 0.23
CA ARG A 19 -14.15 -7.16 0.71
C ARG A 19 -13.54 -7.72 1.99
N VAL A 20 -12.23 -7.90 1.99
CA VAL A 20 -11.44 -8.32 3.15
C VAL A 20 -10.57 -7.16 3.60
N PHE A 21 -10.49 -6.95 4.91
CA PHE A 21 -9.70 -5.88 5.52
C PHE A 21 -8.60 -6.49 6.39
N PRO A 22 -7.49 -6.97 5.78
CA PRO A 22 -6.40 -7.58 6.53
C PRO A 22 -5.62 -6.51 7.30
N GLN A 23 -5.06 -6.91 8.44
CA GLN A 23 -4.34 -5.99 9.30
C GLN A 23 -3.28 -6.70 10.15
N PHE A 24 -2.07 -6.15 10.18
CA PHE A 24 -1.07 -6.46 11.21
C PHE A 24 -1.28 -5.53 12.41
N SER A 25 -1.14 -6.05 13.62
CA SER A 25 -1.26 -5.26 14.85
C SER A 25 -0.20 -5.67 15.87
N SER A 26 0.43 -4.70 16.52
CA SER A 26 1.34 -4.88 17.66
C SER A 26 0.87 -4.02 18.83
N TYR A 27 0.74 -4.63 20.00
CA TYR A 27 0.16 -4.03 21.19
C TYR A 27 1.28 -3.63 22.16
N GLY A 28 1.62 -2.34 22.19
CA GLY A 28 2.58 -1.78 23.14
C GLY A 28 1.90 -1.23 24.40
N SER A 29 2.70 -0.88 25.41
CA SER A 29 2.20 -0.27 26.65
C SER A 29 1.55 1.10 26.41
N ASP A 30 2.15 1.90 25.52
CA ASP A 30 1.80 3.31 25.34
C ASP A 30 0.90 3.53 24.11
N ALA A 31 0.99 2.63 23.14
CA ALA A 31 0.19 2.67 21.93
C ALA A 31 0.09 1.28 21.27
N LEU A 32 -0.96 1.15 20.46
CA LEU A 32 -1.15 0.09 19.50
C LEU A 32 -0.67 0.58 18.14
N PHE A 33 0.12 -0.23 17.44
CA PHE A 33 0.56 0.01 16.07
C PHE A 33 -0.14 -0.95 15.11
N GLN A 34 -0.68 -0.43 14.01
CA GLN A 34 -1.37 -1.23 13.00
C GLN A 34 -0.90 -0.90 11.59
N VAL A 35 -0.87 -1.92 10.72
CA VAL A 35 -0.55 -1.78 9.30
C VAL A 35 -1.64 -2.43 8.47
N ALA A 36 -2.20 -1.68 7.52
CA ALA A 36 -3.24 -2.15 6.61
C ALA A 36 -2.90 -1.78 5.16
N PRO A 37 -3.08 -2.69 4.18
CA PRO A 37 -2.85 -2.37 2.79
C PRO A 37 -3.96 -1.50 2.20
N LEU A 38 -3.57 -0.57 1.33
CA LEU A 38 -4.43 0.22 0.48
C LEU A 38 -4.19 -0.20 -0.97
N ALA A 39 -5.21 -0.81 -1.58
CA ALA A 39 -5.11 -1.36 -2.92
C ALA A 39 -4.79 -0.29 -4.00
N ALA A 40 -4.06 -0.73 -5.02
CA ALA A 40 -3.88 0.02 -6.25
C ALA A 40 -5.23 0.34 -6.92
N VAL A 41 -5.28 1.48 -7.62
CA VAL A 41 -6.47 1.93 -8.34
C VAL A 41 -6.19 1.94 -9.82
N TYR A 42 -7.11 1.36 -10.59
CA TYR A 42 -7.05 1.29 -12.05
C TYR A 42 -8.13 2.14 -12.68
N THR A 43 -7.85 2.66 -13.88
CA THR A 43 -8.84 3.27 -14.76
C THR A 43 -9.14 2.31 -15.89
N HIS A 44 -10.42 2.18 -16.24
CA HIS A 44 -10.83 1.42 -17.41
C HIS A 44 -10.63 2.24 -18.68
N THR A 45 -9.81 1.73 -19.60
CA THR A 45 -9.49 2.38 -20.87
C THR A 45 -9.90 1.46 -22.02
N GLY A 46 -11.21 1.40 -22.29
CA GLY A 46 -11.78 0.62 -23.39
C GLY A 46 -11.60 -0.89 -23.24
N LYS A 47 -10.43 -1.41 -23.64
CA LYS A 47 -10.12 -2.85 -23.65
C LYS A 47 -9.16 -3.29 -22.54
N TYR A 48 -8.56 -2.36 -21.81
CA TYR A 48 -7.58 -2.67 -20.78
C TYR A 48 -7.76 -1.80 -19.54
N LEU A 49 -7.23 -2.28 -18.42
CA LEU A 49 -7.10 -1.52 -17.18
C LEU A 49 -5.72 -0.88 -17.14
N LYS A 50 -5.66 0.44 -16.92
CA LYS A 50 -4.41 1.17 -16.71
C LYS A 50 -4.27 1.54 -15.25
N LEU A 51 -3.10 1.29 -14.64
CA LEU A 51 -2.82 1.74 -13.28
C LEU A 51 -2.94 3.27 -13.20
N LYS A 52 -3.88 3.75 -12.39
CA LYS A 52 -4.12 5.18 -12.14
C LYS A 52 -3.29 5.67 -10.96
N ARG A 53 -3.24 4.86 -9.90
CA ARG A 53 -2.54 5.14 -8.65
C ARG A 53 -2.05 3.83 -8.06
N GLY A 54 -0.77 3.76 -7.72
CA GLY A 54 -0.23 2.65 -6.95
C GLY A 54 -0.95 2.48 -5.60
N GLY A 55 -0.83 1.29 -5.04
CA GLY A 55 -1.20 1.04 -3.67
C GLY A 55 -0.25 1.70 -2.68
N SER A 56 -0.62 1.70 -1.41
CA SER A 56 0.24 2.08 -0.30
C SER A 56 -0.06 1.21 0.92
N LEU A 57 0.74 1.31 1.97
CA LEU A 57 0.37 0.80 3.29
C LEU A 57 -0.03 1.96 4.18
N MET A 58 -1.13 1.80 4.91
CA MET A 58 -1.54 2.72 5.96
C MET A 58 -0.99 2.23 7.29
N LEU A 59 -0.13 3.03 7.90
CA LEU A 59 0.30 2.87 9.28
C LEU A 59 -0.64 3.66 10.18
N SER A 60 -1.00 3.08 11.32
CA SER A 60 -1.78 3.78 12.33
C SER A 60 -1.29 3.51 13.74
N TRP A 61 -1.34 4.54 14.58
CA TRP A 61 -1.09 4.44 16.01
C TRP A 61 -2.35 4.84 16.78
N CYS A 62 -2.70 4.05 17.78
CA CYS A 62 -3.79 4.34 18.71
C CYS A 62 -3.18 4.45 20.12
N LYS A 63 -3.32 5.60 20.79
CA LYS A 63 -2.79 5.76 22.15
C LYS A 63 -3.49 4.82 23.13
N SER A 64 -2.72 4.32 24.09
CA SER A 64 -3.23 3.55 25.22
C SER A 64 -4.07 4.44 26.14
N THR A 65 -5.06 3.83 26.78
CA THR A 65 -6.02 4.41 27.71
C THR A 65 -6.22 3.41 28.85
N GLN A 66 -6.90 3.82 29.93
CA GLN A 66 -7.21 2.92 31.05
C GLN A 66 -8.09 1.72 30.64
N GLN A 67 -8.79 1.79 29.50
CA GLN A 67 -9.72 0.77 29.02
C GLN A 67 -9.21 0.03 27.78
N GLY A 68 -7.93 0.18 27.41
CA GLY A 68 -7.35 -0.38 26.19
C GLY A 68 -6.84 0.71 25.26
N TYR A 69 -7.19 0.71 23.97
CA TYR A 69 -6.64 1.66 23.00
C TYR A 69 -7.73 2.55 22.41
N ASN A 70 -7.41 3.83 22.21
CA ASN A 70 -8.33 4.78 21.58
C ASN A 70 -8.31 4.63 20.05
N TYR A 71 -9.25 3.86 19.51
CA TYR A 71 -9.42 3.66 18.08
C TYR A 71 -10.09 4.83 17.34
N GLN A 72 -10.65 5.80 18.05
CA GLN A 72 -11.34 6.95 17.46
C GLN A 72 -10.36 8.03 17.00
N ASP A 73 -9.24 8.18 17.72
CA ASP A 73 -8.21 9.18 17.44
C ASP A 73 -6.92 8.52 16.93
N LYS A 74 -7.01 7.93 15.73
CA LYS A 74 -5.86 7.26 15.11
C LYS A 74 -4.92 8.29 14.49
N LEU A 75 -3.63 8.13 14.79
CA LEU A 75 -2.57 8.86 14.10
C LEU A 75 -2.20 8.08 12.85
N LEU A 76 -2.34 8.70 11.67
CA LEU A 76 -2.18 8.03 10.38
C LEU A 76 -0.95 8.52 9.63
N PHE A 77 -0.21 7.57 9.04
CA PHE A 77 0.91 7.79 8.14
C PHE A 77 0.83 6.80 6.97
N SER A 78 0.75 7.27 5.73
CA SER A 78 0.75 6.40 4.55
C SER A 78 2.18 6.14 4.12
N VAL A 79 2.49 4.95 3.62
CA VAL A 79 3.82 4.59 3.13
C VAL A 79 3.70 4.08 1.70
N SER A 80 4.37 4.77 0.78
CA SER A 80 4.46 4.38 -0.62
C SER A 80 5.41 3.18 -0.82
N PRO A 81 5.32 2.46 -1.95
CA PRO A 81 6.22 1.34 -2.25
C PRO A 81 7.71 1.70 -2.18
N ARG A 82 8.09 2.92 -2.58
CA ARG A 82 9.46 3.42 -2.45
C ARG A 82 9.90 3.52 -0.99
N GLU A 83 9.03 4.07 -0.15
CA GLU A 83 9.29 4.25 1.28
C GLU A 83 9.33 2.92 2.03
N ILE A 84 8.54 1.93 1.59
CA ILE A 84 8.66 0.55 2.06
C ILE A 84 10.07 0.03 1.82
N GLY A 85 10.66 0.27 0.64
CA GLY A 85 12.06 -0.08 0.37
C GLY A 85 13.05 0.57 1.33
N ALA A 86 12.85 1.85 1.68
CA ALA A 86 13.69 2.55 2.65
C ALA A 86 13.56 1.96 4.06
N ILE A 87 12.35 1.60 4.48
CA ILE A 87 12.09 0.92 5.75
C ILE A 87 12.75 -0.46 5.77
N LEU A 88 12.58 -1.27 4.72
CA LEU A 88 13.22 -2.59 4.62
C LEU A 88 14.73 -2.49 4.74
N ASN A 89 15.35 -1.56 4.01
CA ASN A 89 16.79 -1.33 4.10
C ASN A 89 17.24 -0.94 5.52
N ALA A 90 16.46 -0.10 6.21
CA ALA A 90 16.74 0.28 7.59
C ALA A 90 16.61 -0.88 8.57
N LEU A 91 15.60 -1.75 8.39
CA LEU A 91 15.46 -2.97 9.19
C LEU A 91 16.62 -3.94 8.98
N ASP A 92 17.13 -4.05 7.75
CA ASP A 92 18.23 -4.96 7.40
C ASP A 92 19.58 -4.48 7.90
N THR A 93 19.85 -3.20 7.70
CA THR A 93 21.12 -2.57 8.09
C THR A 93 21.11 -2.10 9.55
N LYS A 94 19.97 -2.22 10.24
CA LYS A 94 19.70 -1.67 11.58
C LYS A 94 20.01 -0.17 11.68
N GLN A 95 19.93 0.54 10.56
CA GLN A 95 20.14 1.99 10.49
C GLN A 95 18.83 2.74 10.75
N LYS A 96 18.94 3.96 11.24
CA LYS A 96 17.78 4.83 11.44
C LYS A 96 17.18 5.24 10.09
N CYS A 97 15.87 5.09 9.95
CA CYS A 97 15.10 5.67 8.84
C CYS A 97 14.23 6.80 9.35
N THR A 98 14.10 7.89 8.59
CA THR A 98 13.16 8.96 8.87
C THR A 98 12.44 9.36 7.60
N LEU A 99 11.13 9.22 7.60
CA LEU A 99 10.24 9.65 6.54
C LEU A 99 9.47 10.88 7.02
N VAL A 100 9.26 11.85 6.13
CA VAL A 100 8.57 13.10 6.45
C VAL A 100 7.54 13.41 5.38
N HIS A 101 6.29 13.57 5.79
CA HIS A 101 5.15 13.91 4.95
C HIS A 101 4.63 15.29 5.31
N SER A 102 4.38 16.11 4.29
CA SER A 102 3.64 17.36 4.40
C SER A 102 2.33 17.19 3.62
N PRO A 103 1.19 16.87 4.27
CA PRO A 103 -0.07 16.59 3.59
C PRO A 103 -0.55 17.73 2.69
N SER A 104 -0.09 18.94 2.99
CA SER A 104 -0.44 20.18 2.30
C SER A 104 0.68 20.72 1.39
N MET A 105 1.69 19.91 1.05
CA MET A 105 2.86 20.38 0.27
C MET A 105 2.51 21.06 -1.06
N ASN A 106 1.35 20.74 -1.64
CA ASN A 106 0.89 21.29 -2.92
C ASN A 106 -0.33 22.20 -2.76
N ASP A 107 -0.73 22.52 -1.53
CA ASP A 107 -1.84 23.43 -1.27
C ASP A 107 -1.28 24.83 -0.99
N PRO A 108 -1.44 25.78 -1.94
CA PRO A 108 -0.92 27.13 -1.79
C PRO A 108 -1.61 27.93 -0.67
N GLN A 109 -2.71 27.44 -0.10
CA GLN A 109 -3.43 28.06 1.02
C GLN A 109 -3.16 27.38 2.36
N ALA A 110 -2.33 26.33 2.37
CA ALA A 110 -2.12 25.60 3.60
C ALA A 110 -1.18 26.32 4.54
N ASN A 111 -1.55 26.27 5.82
CA ASN A 111 -0.70 26.72 6.91
C ASN A 111 0.59 25.90 6.89
N ASP A 112 1.72 26.59 6.93
CA ASP A 112 3.07 26.03 6.86
C ASP A 112 3.39 25.27 8.17
N GLY A 113 2.77 24.11 8.41
CA GLY A 113 2.77 23.58 9.79
C GLY A 113 2.03 22.28 10.09
N LEU A 114 1.87 21.36 9.15
CA LEU A 114 1.47 19.99 9.50
C LEU A 114 2.46 18.99 8.91
N LYS A 115 3.64 18.91 9.52
CA LYS A 115 4.61 17.87 9.16
C LYS A 115 4.34 16.63 9.99
N LYS A 116 4.25 15.49 9.32
CA LYS A 116 4.21 14.18 9.96
C LYS A 116 5.56 13.52 9.72
N SER A 117 6.14 12.93 10.74
CA SER A 117 7.35 12.13 10.62
C SER A 117 7.13 10.73 11.16
N PHE A 118 7.63 9.76 10.42
CA PHE A 118 7.71 8.36 10.83
C PHE A 118 9.18 7.96 10.89
N VAL A 119 9.59 7.42 12.04
CA VAL A 119 10.97 7.02 12.33
C VAL A 119 11.01 5.54 12.68
N VAL A 120 11.95 4.83 12.09
CA VAL A 120 12.28 3.43 12.42
C VAL A 120 13.70 3.41 12.95
N GLU A 121 13.89 2.86 14.15
CA GLU A 121 15.19 2.83 14.81
C GLU A 121 15.37 1.54 15.62
N TYR A 122 16.45 0.81 15.38
CA TYR A 122 16.81 -0.36 16.19
C TYR A 122 17.52 0.09 17.47
N GLN A 123 17.08 -0.43 18.61
CA GLN A 123 17.70 -0.20 19.92
C GLN A 123 18.43 -1.48 20.39
N PRO A 124 19.78 -1.53 20.29
CA PRO A 124 20.56 -2.71 20.66
C PRO A 124 20.38 -3.15 22.10
N GLU A 125 20.34 -2.19 23.04
CA GLU A 125 20.20 -2.46 24.48
C GLU A 125 18.96 -3.29 24.82
N HIS A 126 17.85 -3.01 24.11
CA HIS A 126 16.56 -3.65 24.36
C HIS A 126 16.24 -4.74 23.35
N HIS A 127 17.05 -4.92 22.31
CA HIS A 127 16.80 -5.84 21.20
C HIS A 127 15.42 -5.61 20.54
N LYS A 128 15.01 -4.34 20.45
CA LYS A 128 13.71 -3.92 19.90
C LYS A 128 13.89 -2.93 18.76
N THR A 129 12.92 -2.91 17.86
CA THR A 129 12.82 -1.89 16.81
C THR A 129 11.69 -0.94 17.15
N ILE A 130 11.99 0.35 17.25
CA ILE A 130 11.03 1.38 17.63
C ILE A 130 10.43 2.02 16.37
N PHE A 131 9.11 2.00 16.29
CA PHE A 131 8.31 2.62 15.24
C PHE A 131 7.63 3.86 15.81
N SER A 132 8.20 5.02 15.53
CA SER A 132 7.77 6.29 16.12
C SER A 132 7.02 7.15 15.12
N TYR A 133 5.88 7.66 15.53
CA TYR A 133 5.14 8.70 14.82
C TYR A 133 5.31 10.04 15.56
N SER A 134 5.52 11.11 14.82
CA SER A 134 5.49 12.46 15.34
C SER A 134 4.80 13.43 14.38
N SER A 135 4.17 14.43 14.97
CA SER A 135 3.70 15.65 14.33
C SER A 135 3.90 16.80 15.29
N ASP A 136 3.55 18.01 14.88
CA ASP A 136 3.71 19.22 15.71
C ASP A 136 2.91 19.14 17.03
N GLN A 137 1.82 18.35 17.05
CA GLN A 137 0.91 18.28 18.20
C GLN A 137 1.07 17.00 19.03
N VAL A 138 1.55 15.91 18.42
CA VAL A 138 1.51 14.60 19.04
C VAL A 138 2.68 13.72 18.62
N ARG A 139 3.19 12.96 19.60
CA ARG A 139 4.20 11.93 19.43
C ARG A 139 3.72 10.64 20.07
N THR A 140 4.09 9.52 19.47
CA THR A 140 3.83 8.18 20.01
C THR A 140 4.79 7.20 19.37
N ALA A 141 5.04 6.08 20.03
CA ALA A 141 5.91 5.04 19.52
C ALA A 141 5.42 3.67 19.99
N VAL A 142 5.76 2.64 19.21
CA VAL A 142 5.61 1.24 19.62
C VAL A 142 6.94 0.53 19.39
N ALA A 143 7.34 -0.28 20.36
CA ALA A 143 8.56 -1.07 20.30
C ALA A 143 8.19 -2.49 19.89
N LEU A 144 8.62 -2.90 18.70
CA LEU A 144 8.41 -4.25 18.18
C LEU A 144 9.58 -5.14 18.62
N ASP A 145 9.26 -6.36 19.03
CA ASP A 145 10.28 -7.38 19.25
C ASP A 145 10.81 -7.95 17.92
N ALA A 146 11.77 -8.88 18.02
CA ALA A 146 12.39 -9.49 16.84
C ALA A 146 11.39 -10.31 15.99
N GLY A 147 10.42 -10.98 16.61
CA GLY A 147 9.41 -11.77 15.93
C GLY A 147 8.40 -10.90 15.20
N GLU A 148 7.87 -9.88 15.87
CA GLU A 148 6.98 -8.88 15.28
C GLU A 148 7.66 -8.15 14.12
N THR A 149 8.92 -7.73 14.33
CA THR A 149 9.72 -7.06 13.28
C THR A 149 9.93 -7.98 12.08
N ARG A 150 10.22 -9.26 12.30
CA ARG A 150 10.42 -10.26 11.24
C ARG A 150 9.16 -10.46 10.40
N VAL A 151 7.99 -10.60 11.04
CA VAL A 151 6.70 -10.77 10.38
C VAL A 151 6.34 -9.51 9.59
N LEU A 152 6.48 -8.33 10.20
CA LEU A 152 6.21 -7.08 9.51
C LEU A 152 7.10 -6.91 8.28
N LYS A 153 8.41 -7.21 8.40
CA LYS A 153 9.35 -7.16 7.27
C LYS A 153 8.87 -8.03 6.09
N GLU A 154 8.42 -9.27 6.34
CA GLU A 154 7.87 -10.12 5.29
C GLU A 154 6.63 -9.54 4.65
N LEU A 155 5.68 -9.04 5.44
CA LEU A 155 4.46 -8.43 4.92
C LEU A 155 4.77 -7.20 4.05
N LEU A 156 5.72 -6.37 4.48
CA LEU A 156 6.20 -5.22 3.71
C LEU A 156 6.76 -5.67 2.36
N GLN A 157 7.67 -6.65 2.35
CA GLN A 157 8.30 -7.18 1.14
C GLN A 157 7.28 -7.84 0.20
N TYR A 158 6.43 -8.72 0.72
CA TYR A 158 5.41 -9.43 -0.03
C TYR A 158 4.36 -8.48 -0.63
N SER A 159 4.09 -7.33 0.01
CA SER A 159 3.12 -6.36 -0.50
C SER A 159 3.56 -5.66 -1.79
N LEU A 160 4.86 -5.52 -2.05
CA LEU A 160 5.38 -4.65 -3.13
C LEU A 160 4.81 -4.97 -4.52
N PRO A 161 4.75 -6.23 -5.00
CA PRO A 161 4.15 -6.55 -6.29
C PRO A 161 2.66 -6.19 -6.38
N TYR A 162 1.93 -6.28 -5.26
CA TYR A 162 0.51 -5.91 -5.21
C TYR A 162 0.31 -4.40 -5.25
N LEU A 163 1.15 -3.64 -4.54
CA LEU A 163 1.07 -2.18 -4.53
C LEU A 163 1.46 -1.56 -5.88
N TYR A 164 2.39 -2.16 -6.62
CA TYR A 164 2.71 -1.76 -8.00
C TYR A 164 1.71 -2.30 -9.04
N GLY A 165 0.85 -3.25 -8.66
CA GLY A 165 -0.05 -3.90 -9.59
C GLY A 165 0.59 -4.97 -10.47
N PHE A 166 1.84 -5.37 -10.20
CA PHE A 166 2.56 -6.39 -10.96
C PHE A 166 1.99 -7.79 -10.77
N HIS A 167 1.40 -8.06 -9.60
CA HIS A 167 0.71 -9.32 -9.33
C HIS A 167 -0.29 -9.73 -10.43
N SER A 168 -0.99 -8.76 -11.05
CA SER A 168 -1.96 -9.06 -12.11
C SER A 168 -1.34 -9.60 -13.39
N ILE A 169 -0.02 -9.49 -13.55
CA ILE A 169 0.73 -10.06 -14.68
C ILE A 169 1.55 -11.27 -14.21
N LEU A 170 2.18 -11.19 -13.03
CA LEU A 170 3.02 -12.25 -12.49
C LEU A 170 2.22 -13.52 -12.10
N GLU A 171 0.94 -13.35 -11.77
CA GLU A 171 0.03 -14.45 -11.43
C GLU A 171 -0.92 -14.79 -12.58
N ALA A 172 -0.81 -14.10 -13.72
CA ALA A 172 -1.64 -14.38 -14.89
C ALA A 172 -1.19 -15.69 -15.57
N GLU A 173 -2.12 -16.32 -16.28
CA GLU A 173 -1.76 -17.44 -17.15
C GLU A 173 -0.77 -16.97 -18.24
N PRO A 174 0.26 -17.77 -18.56
CA PRO A 174 1.23 -17.42 -19.59
C PRO A 174 0.55 -17.13 -20.93
N THR A 175 0.94 -16.03 -21.58
CA THR A 175 0.54 -15.78 -22.97
C THR A 175 1.45 -16.60 -23.88
N ILE A 176 0.88 -17.56 -24.60
CA ILE A 176 1.61 -18.38 -25.58
C ILE A 176 1.43 -17.76 -26.96
N GLU A 177 2.48 -17.13 -27.49
CA GLU A 177 2.52 -16.70 -28.90
C GLU A 177 3.00 -17.87 -29.76
N TYR A 178 2.21 -18.25 -30.76
CA TYR A 178 2.60 -19.25 -31.75
C TYR A 178 3.23 -18.55 -32.94
N GLU A 179 4.54 -18.69 -33.10
CA GLU A 179 5.27 -18.22 -34.28
C GLU A 179 4.93 -19.13 -35.48
N GLY A 180 4.06 -18.64 -36.37
CA GLY A 180 3.79 -19.27 -37.67
C GLY A 180 2.95 -20.55 -37.63
N GLY A 181 1.66 -20.42 -37.99
CA GLY A 181 0.89 -21.54 -38.56
C GLY A 181 -0.12 -22.20 -37.61
N ALA A 182 -1.40 -21.99 -37.92
CA ALA A 182 -2.59 -22.77 -37.56
C ALA A 182 -2.61 -23.42 -36.15
N ALA A 183 -3.36 -22.82 -35.24
CA ALA A 183 -3.86 -23.52 -34.06
C ALA A 183 -4.62 -24.80 -34.46
N PRO A 184 -4.42 -25.95 -33.80
CA PRO A 184 -5.27 -27.11 -34.00
C PRO A 184 -6.69 -26.76 -33.57
N SER A 185 -7.60 -26.73 -34.55
CA SER A 185 -9.02 -26.51 -34.37
C SER A 185 -9.64 -27.67 -33.59
N ASN A 186 -9.91 -27.48 -32.29
CA ASN A 186 -10.89 -28.32 -31.60
C ASN A 186 -11.52 -27.70 -30.35
N THR A 187 -11.94 -26.42 -30.42
CA THR A 187 -12.82 -25.83 -29.40
C THR A 187 -14.01 -25.11 -30.04
N PRO A 188 -15.22 -25.17 -29.44
CA PRO A 188 -16.42 -24.60 -30.05
C PRO A 188 -16.32 -23.08 -30.16
N ARG A 189 -16.60 -22.56 -31.37
CA ARG A 189 -16.60 -21.13 -31.72
C ARG A 189 -17.47 -20.29 -30.77
N ALA A 190 -16.82 -19.39 -30.02
CA ALA A 190 -17.43 -18.11 -29.64
C ALA A 190 -17.20 -17.08 -30.76
N PRO A 191 -18.10 -16.10 -30.98
CA PRO A 191 -18.05 -15.24 -32.15
C PRO A 191 -16.83 -14.31 -32.16
N SER A 192 -16.18 -14.34 -33.32
CA SER A 192 -14.98 -13.62 -33.75
C SER A 192 -15.02 -12.10 -33.50
N ARG A 193 -13.94 -11.59 -32.89
CA ARG A 193 -13.38 -10.26 -33.17
C ARG A 193 -11.86 -10.45 -33.34
N GLY A 194 -11.40 -10.41 -34.58
CA GLY A 194 -9.99 -10.62 -34.95
C GLY A 194 -9.03 -9.57 -34.37
N PRO A 195 -7.71 -9.86 -34.34
CA PRO A 195 -6.71 -8.94 -33.82
C PRO A 195 -6.43 -7.84 -34.85
N ALA A 196 -6.37 -6.59 -34.39
CA ALA A 196 -5.73 -5.53 -35.15
C ALA A 196 -4.24 -5.53 -34.80
N ALA A 197 -3.44 -5.32 -35.85
CA ALA A 197 -1.99 -5.38 -35.94
C ALA A 197 -1.23 -4.83 -34.73
N GLY A 198 -0.08 -5.46 -34.48
CA GLY A 198 0.94 -5.01 -33.55
C GLY A 198 1.25 -3.53 -33.76
N GLY A 199 0.94 -2.73 -32.75
CA GLY A 199 1.40 -1.36 -32.61
C GLY A 199 2.47 -1.31 -31.54
N GLU A 200 3.54 -0.58 -31.85
CA GLU A 200 4.70 -0.30 -31.00
C GLU A 200 4.36 -0.14 -29.52
N TRP A 201 5.17 -0.79 -28.68
CA TRP A 201 5.29 -0.47 -27.27
C TRP A 201 5.89 0.94 -27.11
N PRO A 202 5.21 1.90 -26.44
CA PRO A 202 5.81 3.16 -26.10
C PRO A 202 6.19 3.17 -24.61
N PHE A 203 7.42 2.76 -24.33
CA PHE A 203 8.22 3.33 -23.24
C PHE A 203 9.63 3.58 -23.76
#